data_AF-A0A6P2DHQ2-F1
#
_entry.id   AF-A0A6P2DHQ2-F1
#
_cell.length_a   1.000
_cell.length_b   1.000
_cell.length_c   1.000
_cell.angle_alpha   90.00
_cell.angle_beta   90.00
_cell.angle_gamma   90.00
#
_symmetry.space_group_name_H-M   'P 1'
#
loop_
_entity.id
_entity.type
_entity.pdbx_description
1 polymer ?
#
loop_
_entity_poly.entity_id
_entity_poly.type
_entity_poly.pdbx_seq_one_letter_code
_entity_poly.pdbx_strand_id
1 'polypeptide(L)'
;MQRFDCPVCGTRLKAATDRSGGRVRCPRCRTRIVLPGAEPEQALDFEPQTEARETEPVETSGAAEPDEPIDDFVPLRKRKRPRASTLGLLLVGGLGLLILVALGGVAWKISASGHQVDRRIDQARRSKSPEVRKSDRSDPPLPRSNSQTTREDAPSPGSFVVGVIIVLGLAGFILLVILGSRCPECERYFAGERLIRTEVIDVRRCYGLVKRTANTSGASFNWEKPSGTTESYSTTTYVERVPIVRTTTRRTYKCMYCPRTWSEDEIAEVENFERP
;
A
#
# COMPACT_ATOMS: atom_id res chain seq x y z
N MET A 1 23.41 -25.81 -41.10
CA MET A 1 23.86 -25.39 -39.75
C MET A 1 25.10 -24.52 -39.88
N GLN A 2 25.03 -23.27 -39.44
CA GLN A 2 26.17 -22.35 -39.45
C GLN A 2 26.83 -22.31 -38.07
N ARG A 3 28.16 -22.16 -38.04
CA ARG A 3 28.95 -21.98 -36.82
C ARG A 3 29.47 -20.56 -36.77
N PHE A 4 29.38 -19.93 -35.61
CA PHE A 4 29.87 -18.56 -35.40
C PHE A 4 30.26 -18.37 -33.93
N ASP A 5 31.08 -17.36 -33.66
CA ASP A 5 31.59 -17.09 -32.33
C ASP A 5 30.81 -15.95 -31.66
N CYS A 6 30.53 -16.09 -30.36
CA CYS A 6 29.92 -15.01 -29.59
C CYS A 6 30.90 -13.82 -29.49
N PRO A 7 30.51 -12.59 -29.89
CA PRO A 7 31.41 -11.43 -29.89
C PRO A 7 31.82 -10.97 -28.49
N VAL A 8 31.12 -11.41 -27.44
CA VAL A 8 31.41 -11.00 -26.06
C VAL A 8 32.32 -11.99 -25.33
N CYS A 9 32.12 -13.30 -25.53
CA CYS A 9 32.83 -14.32 -24.76
C CYS A 9 33.60 -15.34 -25.60
N GLY A 10 33.60 -15.21 -26.94
CA GLY A 10 34.33 -16.09 -27.85
C GLY A 10 33.82 -17.54 -27.91
N THR A 11 32.68 -17.84 -27.29
CA THR A 11 32.13 -19.21 -27.31
C THR A 11 31.55 -19.54 -28.69
N ARG A 12 31.96 -20.68 -29.27
CA ARG A 12 31.40 -21.22 -30.52
C ARG A 12 29.95 -21.64 -30.35
N LEU A 13 29.09 -21.11 -31.20
CA LEU A 13 27.67 -21.42 -31.25
C LEU A 13 27.30 -22.08 -32.58
N LYS A 14 26.22 -22.86 -32.55
CA LYS A 14 25.63 -23.52 -33.72
C LYS A 14 24.19 -23.05 -33.88
N ALA A 15 23.82 -22.62 -35.08
CA ALA A 15 22.44 -22.27 -35.42
C ALA A 15 22.00 -22.94 -36.72
N ALA A 16 20.70 -23.19 -36.85
CA ALA A 16 20.09 -23.59 -38.12
C ALA A 16 20.22 -22.46 -39.14
N THR A 17 20.48 -22.79 -40.41
CA THR A 17 20.71 -21.79 -41.47
C THR A 17 19.44 -20.98 -41.74
N ASP A 18 18.30 -21.60 -41.53
CA ASP A 18 16.93 -21.10 -41.68
C ASP A 18 16.54 -20.09 -40.58
N ARG A 19 17.43 -19.84 -39.60
CA ARG A 19 17.27 -18.77 -38.59
C ARG A 19 18.23 -17.59 -38.80
N SER A 20 18.83 -17.48 -39.99
CA SER A 20 19.65 -16.33 -40.37
C SER A 20 18.92 -15.01 -40.12
N GLY A 21 19.58 -14.01 -39.52
CA GLY A 21 18.96 -12.74 -39.08
C GLY A 21 18.19 -12.80 -37.76
N GLY A 22 17.88 -13.99 -37.25
CA GLY A 22 17.24 -14.18 -35.95
C GLY A 22 18.13 -13.74 -34.78
N ARG A 23 17.50 -13.49 -33.62
CA ARG A 23 18.21 -13.18 -32.37
C ARG A 23 18.27 -14.44 -31.49
N VAL A 24 19.47 -14.83 -31.07
CA VAL A 24 19.69 -15.94 -30.14
C VAL A 24 20.41 -15.47 -28.87
N ARG A 25 20.26 -16.19 -27.75
CA ARG A 25 20.99 -15.92 -26.51
C ARG A 25 22.19 -16.86 -26.38
N CYS A 26 23.36 -16.31 -26.06
CA CYS A 26 24.53 -17.13 -25.76
C CYS A 26 24.32 -17.93 -24.45
N PRO A 27 24.54 -19.25 -24.42
CA PRO A 27 24.39 -20.05 -23.21
C PRO A 27 25.42 -19.73 -22.12
N ARG A 28 26.58 -19.15 -22.48
CA ARG A 28 27.66 -18.85 -21.53
C ARG A 28 27.51 -17.48 -20.86
N CYS A 29 27.34 -16.42 -21.65
CA CYS A 29 27.27 -15.04 -21.13
C CYS A 29 25.85 -14.44 -21.14
N ARG A 30 24.85 -15.14 -21.68
CA ARG A 30 23.45 -14.69 -21.82
C ARG A 30 23.22 -13.46 -22.71
N THR A 31 24.24 -12.94 -23.38
CA THR A 31 24.11 -11.85 -24.36
C THR A 31 23.23 -12.26 -25.53
N ARG A 32 22.33 -11.36 -25.96
CA ARG A 32 21.55 -11.51 -27.20
C ARG A 32 22.41 -11.11 -28.39
N ILE A 33 22.48 -11.96 -29.39
CA ILE A 33 23.33 -11.82 -30.58
C ILE A 33 22.48 -12.05 -31.84
N VAL A 34 22.73 -11.27 -32.88
CA VAL A 34 22.08 -11.40 -34.19
C VAL A 34 22.87 -12.41 -35.02
N LEU A 35 22.17 -13.35 -35.65
CA LEU A 35 22.79 -14.36 -36.50
C LEU A 35 23.24 -13.74 -37.84
N PRO A 36 24.54 -13.83 -38.19
CA PRO A 36 25.05 -13.30 -39.45
C PRO A 36 24.57 -14.16 -40.62
N GLY A 37 23.73 -13.60 -41.51
CA GLY A 37 23.26 -14.34 -42.68
C GLY A 37 21.89 -13.91 -43.22
N ALA A 38 21.12 -13.09 -42.51
CA ALA A 38 20.05 -12.36 -43.20
C ALA A 38 20.73 -11.19 -43.89
N GLU A 39 21.01 -11.38 -45.18
CA GLU A 39 20.87 -10.25 -46.08
C GLU A 39 19.50 -9.63 -45.75
N PRO A 40 19.42 -8.35 -45.38
CA PRO A 40 18.13 -7.74 -45.12
C PRO A 40 17.36 -7.90 -46.42
N GLU A 41 16.44 -8.87 -46.48
CA GLU A 41 15.33 -8.81 -47.41
C GLU A 41 14.78 -7.43 -47.16
N GLN A 42 15.11 -6.54 -48.09
CA GLN A 42 14.60 -5.19 -48.12
C GLN A 42 13.13 -5.38 -47.85
N ALA A 43 12.66 -4.76 -46.77
CA ALA A 43 11.25 -4.64 -46.53
C ALA A 43 10.71 -4.06 -47.84
N LEU A 44 10.24 -4.94 -48.73
CA LEU A 44 9.44 -4.55 -49.86
C LEU A 44 8.34 -3.79 -49.17
N ASP A 45 8.34 -2.49 -49.42
CA ASP A 45 7.32 -1.55 -49.01
C ASP A 45 5.99 -2.13 -49.49
N PHE A 46 5.42 -3.03 -48.71
CA PHE A 46 4.01 -3.31 -48.70
C PHE A 46 3.42 -2.05 -48.08
N GLU A 47 3.30 -1.04 -48.93
CA GLU A 47 2.31 0.01 -48.76
C GLU A 47 1.02 -0.72 -48.38
N PRO A 48 0.49 -0.51 -47.17
CA PRO A 48 -0.79 -1.09 -46.81
C PRO A 48 -1.81 -0.46 -47.76
N GLN A 49 -2.14 -1.17 -48.83
CA GLN A 49 -3.27 -0.85 -49.68
C GLN A 49 -4.49 -0.84 -48.77
N THR A 50 -4.83 0.37 -48.35
CA THR A 50 -6.09 0.70 -47.70
C THR A 50 -7.11 0.74 -48.83
N GLU A 51 -7.37 -0.41 -49.44
CA GLU A 51 -8.56 -0.58 -50.25
C GLU A 51 -9.74 -0.49 -49.28
N ALA A 52 -10.47 0.61 -49.40
CA ALA A 52 -11.79 0.79 -48.89
C ALA A 52 -12.68 -0.35 -49.43
N ARG A 53 -12.69 -1.47 -48.72
CA ARG A 53 -13.62 -2.56 -48.97
C ARG A 53 -14.98 -2.12 -48.43
N GLU A 54 -15.75 -1.53 -49.34
CA GLU A 54 -17.20 -1.44 -49.25
C GLU A 54 -17.74 -2.81 -48.83
N THR A 55 -18.42 -2.81 -47.68
CA THR A 55 -18.92 -3.99 -47.01
C THR A 55 -20.20 -4.40 -47.72
N GLU A 56 -20.08 -5.28 -48.71
CA GLU A 56 -21.22 -6.13 -49.07
C GLU A 56 -21.52 -7.10 -47.93
N PRO A 57 -22.81 -7.33 -47.61
CA PRO A 57 -23.23 -8.19 -46.52
C PRO A 57 -22.95 -9.65 -46.90
N VAL A 58 -21.94 -10.24 -46.27
CA VAL A 58 -21.69 -11.68 -46.34
C VAL A 58 -22.80 -12.40 -45.58
N GLU A 59 -23.69 -13.06 -46.31
CA GLU A 59 -24.59 -14.08 -45.78
C GLU A 59 -23.79 -15.24 -45.21
N THR A 60 -23.70 -15.26 -43.88
CA THR A 60 -23.16 -16.35 -43.10
C THR A 60 -24.14 -17.53 -43.12
N SER A 61 -23.96 -18.43 -44.08
CA SER A 61 -24.54 -19.79 -44.00
C SER A 61 -23.66 -20.64 -43.08
N GLY A 62 -24.35 -21.36 -42.19
CA GLY A 62 -23.78 -21.92 -40.98
C GLY A 62 -22.80 -23.08 -41.18
N ALA A 63 -21.82 -23.10 -40.29
CA ALA A 63 -21.19 -24.32 -39.81
C ALA A 63 -20.91 -24.09 -38.32
N ALA A 64 -21.75 -24.70 -37.49
CA ALA A 64 -21.60 -24.73 -36.05
C ALA A 64 -20.32 -25.52 -35.72
N GLU A 65 -19.26 -24.84 -35.29
CA GLU A 65 -18.20 -25.47 -34.52
C GLU A 65 -18.60 -25.51 -33.04
N PRO A 66 -18.27 -26.59 -32.31
CA PRO A 66 -18.63 -26.74 -30.90
C PRO A 66 -17.78 -25.78 -30.05
N ASP A 67 -18.47 -24.96 -29.25
CA ASP A 67 -17.88 -24.10 -28.22
C ASP A 67 -17.11 -24.95 -27.19
N GLU A 68 -15.77 -24.89 -27.23
CA GLU A 68 -14.97 -25.28 -26.07
C GLU A 68 -15.11 -24.18 -24.99
N PRO A 69 -15.49 -24.54 -23.74
CA PRO A 69 -15.58 -23.58 -22.66
C PRO A 69 -14.18 -23.07 -22.32
N ILE A 70 -13.93 -21.80 -22.66
CA ILE A 70 -12.73 -21.07 -22.24
C ILE A 70 -12.84 -20.86 -20.72
N ASP A 71 -12.20 -21.76 -19.97
CA ASP A 71 -12.05 -21.68 -18.53
C ASP A 71 -11.39 -20.35 -18.11
N ASP A 72 -12.16 -19.56 -17.35
CA ASP A 72 -11.72 -18.74 -16.23
C ASP A 72 -10.43 -17.92 -16.40
N PHE A 73 -10.51 -16.84 -17.17
CA PHE A 73 -9.66 -15.68 -16.92
C PHE A 73 -10.06 -15.02 -15.59
N VAL A 74 -9.52 -15.56 -14.49
CA VAL A 74 -9.61 -14.93 -13.16
C VAL A 74 -8.95 -13.55 -13.25
N PRO A 75 -9.70 -12.43 -13.10
CA PRO A 75 -9.11 -11.11 -13.13
C PRO A 75 -8.20 -10.96 -11.90
N LEU A 76 -6.88 -10.91 -12.15
CA LEU A 76 -5.89 -10.61 -11.12
C LEU A 76 -6.21 -9.25 -10.51
N ARG A 77 -6.75 -9.29 -9.29
CA ARG A 77 -7.17 -8.13 -8.50
C ARG A 77 -5.95 -7.24 -8.22
N LYS A 78 -5.68 -6.27 -9.09
CA LYS A 78 -4.64 -5.24 -8.91
C LYS A 78 -4.90 -4.49 -7.60
N ARG A 79 -4.14 -4.82 -6.55
CA ARG A 79 -4.09 -4.03 -5.32
C ARG A 79 -3.52 -2.65 -5.69
N LYS A 80 -4.38 -1.62 -5.68
CA LYS A 80 -3.96 -0.22 -5.74
C LYS A 80 -3.02 0.04 -4.56
N ARG A 81 -1.72 0.14 -4.81
CA ARG A 81 -0.78 0.63 -3.80
C ARG A 81 -1.06 2.14 -3.64
N PRO A 82 -1.39 2.62 -2.42
CA PRO A 82 -1.64 4.03 -2.23
C PRO A 82 -0.36 4.79 -2.58
N ARG A 83 -0.46 5.72 -3.54
CA ARG A 83 0.61 6.66 -3.86
C ARG A 83 0.88 7.48 -2.60
N ALA A 84 1.95 7.17 -1.89
CA ALA A 84 2.42 8.01 -0.79
C ALA A 84 2.92 9.32 -1.40
N SER A 85 2.07 10.34 -1.38
CA SER A 85 2.49 11.70 -1.70
C SER A 85 3.56 12.13 -0.69
N THR A 86 4.60 12.82 -1.15
CA THR A 86 5.63 13.42 -0.29
C THR A 86 5.04 14.36 0.76
N LEU A 87 3.87 14.94 0.47
CA LEU A 87 3.07 15.71 1.42
C LEU A 87 2.45 14.81 2.52
N GLY A 88 2.04 13.59 2.18
CA GLY A 88 1.56 12.60 3.15
C GLY A 88 2.67 12.13 4.10
N LEU A 89 3.93 12.06 3.65
CA LEU A 89 5.06 11.73 4.53
C LEU A 89 5.37 12.87 5.52
N LEU A 90 5.22 14.14 5.10
CA LEU A 90 5.37 15.31 5.98
C LEU A 90 4.18 15.47 6.94
N LEU A 91 2.96 15.16 6.51
CA LEU A 91 1.79 15.17 7.39
C LEU A 91 1.81 14.01 8.37
N VAL A 92 2.13 12.79 7.95
CA VAL A 92 2.23 11.64 8.88
C VAL A 92 3.45 11.77 9.78
N GLY A 93 4.59 12.24 9.26
CA GLY A 93 5.78 12.53 10.06
C GLY A 93 5.57 13.69 11.04
N GLY A 94 4.93 14.77 10.59
CA GLY A 94 4.62 15.95 11.41
C GLY A 94 3.55 15.68 12.46
N LEU A 95 2.48 14.96 12.11
CA LEU A 95 1.44 14.57 13.06
C LEU A 95 1.98 13.53 14.06
N GLY A 96 2.82 12.61 13.61
CA GLY A 96 3.51 11.65 14.48
C GLY A 96 4.44 12.33 15.48
N LEU A 97 5.21 13.33 15.05
CA LEU A 97 6.05 14.12 15.94
C LEU A 97 5.21 14.96 16.93
N LEU A 98 4.11 15.56 16.48
CA LEU A 98 3.19 16.30 17.34
C LEU A 98 2.53 15.41 18.39
N ILE A 99 2.11 14.20 18.02
CA ILE A 99 1.54 13.22 18.97
C ILE A 99 2.61 12.79 19.98
N LEU A 100 3.85 12.56 19.55
CA LEU A 100 4.96 12.24 20.46
C LEU A 100 5.27 13.37 21.45
N VAL A 101 5.30 14.62 20.97
CA VAL A 101 5.51 15.80 21.84
C VAL A 101 4.33 16.00 22.79
N ALA A 102 3.09 15.82 22.31
CA ALA A 102 1.90 15.93 23.14
C ALA A 102 1.83 14.84 24.22
N LEU A 103 2.09 13.59 23.86
CA LEU A 103 2.14 12.47 24.81
C LEU A 103 3.30 12.62 25.80
N GLY A 104 4.48 13.05 25.33
CA GLY A 104 5.63 13.37 26.20
C GLY A 104 5.32 14.51 27.17
N GLY A 105 4.63 15.55 26.72
CA GLY A 105 4.19 16.68 27.55
C GLY A 105 3.14 16.28 28.59
N VAL A 106 2.16 15.45 28.22
CA VAL A 106 1.15 14.93 29.16
C VAL A 106 1.80 14.01 30.21
N ALA A 107 2.69 13.11 29.80
CA ALA A 107 3.43 12.26 30.72
C ALA A 107 4.30 13.08 31.68
N TRP A 108 4.98 14.14 31.20
CA TRP A 108 5.75 15.04 32.05
C TRP A 108 4.87 15.80 33.05
N LYS A 109 3.69 16.27 32.64
CA LYS A 109 2.75 16.96 33.52
C LYS A 109 2.15 16.02 34.59
N ILE A 110 1.85 14.77 34.23
CA ILE A 110 1.38 13.75 35.19
C ILE A 110 2.51 13.39 36.18
N SER A 111 3.74 13.24 35.69
CA SER A 111 4.91 12.98 36.56
C SER A 111 5.22 14.18 37.48
N ALA A 112 5.07 15.40 37.00
CA ALA A 112 5.29 16.61 37.80
C ALA A 112 4.16 16.86 38.83
N SER A 113 2.93 16.45 38.53
CA SER A 113 1.77 16.63 39.42
C SER A 113 1.60 15.51 40.45
N GLY A 114 2.10 14.30 40.19
CA GLY A 114 2.17 13.22 41.17
C GLY A 114 2.90 13.63 42.46
N HIS A 115 3.88 14.52 42.35
CA HIS A 115 4.66 15.00 43.50
C HIS A 115 3.89 15.92 44.47
N GLN A 116 2.73 16.48 44.06
CA GLN A 116 1.91 17.33 44.93
C GLN A 116 0.80 16.58 45.68
N VAL A 117 0.34 15.43 45.19
CA VAL A 117 -0.79 14.71 45.78
C VAL A 117 -0.39 14.02 47.09
N ASP A 118 0.85 13.50 47.18
CA ASP A 118 1.36 12.90 48.42
C ASP A 118 1.39 13.87 49.60
N ARG A 119 1.70 15.16 49.35
CA ARG A 119 1.72 16.17 50.42
C ARG A 119 0.34 16.43 51.03
N ARG A 120 -0.75 16.25 50.27
CA ARG A 120 -2.12 16.44 50.76
C ARG A 120 -2.62 15.26 51.59
N ILE A 121 -2.19 14.04 51.25
CA ILE A 121 -2.57 12.82 51.99
C ILE A 121 -1.89 12.82 53.38
N ASP A 122 -0.63 13.25 53.46
CA ASP A 122 0.07 13.36 54.75
C ASP A 122 -0.52 14.44 55.68
N GLN A 123 -0.98 15.58 55.12
CA GLN A 123 -1.67 16.61 55.90
C GLN A 123 -3.05 16.15 56.40
N ALA A 124 -3.79 15.36 55.60
CA ALA A 124 -5.06 14.78 56.02
C ALA A 124 -4.90 13.70 57.10
N ARG A 125 -3.77 12.98 57.14
CA ARG A 125 -3.45 12.03 58.22
C ARG A 125 -3.05 12.72 59.52
N ARG A 126 -2.28 13.82 59.47
CA ARG A 126 -1.91 14.57 60.69
C ARG A 126 -3.10 15.25 61.39
N SER A 127 -4.13 15.65 60.64
CA SER A 127 -5.30 16.33 61.20
C SER A 127 -6.34 15.40 61.84
N LYS A 128 -6.23 14.08 61.66
CA LYS A 128 -7.15 13.09 62.26
C LYS A 128 -6.60 12.36 63.48
N SER A 129 -5.47 12.79 64.06
CA SER A 129 -5.04 12.24 65.35
C SER A 129 -6.01 12.71 66.44
N PRO A 130 -6.88 11.84 66.98
CA PRO A 130 -7.80 12.24 68.03
C PRO A 130 -6.98 12.52 69.29
N GLU A 131 -7.37 13.59 69.97
CA GLU A 131 -6.90 13.97 71.30
C GLU A 131 -7.07 12.79 72.24
N VAL A 132 -5.95 12.11 72.54
CA VAL A 132 -5.87 11.04 73.52
C VAL A 132 -6.12 11.66 74.89
N ARG A 133 -7.38 11.52 75.31
CA ARG A 133 -7.87 11.82 76.65
C ARG A 133 -7.01 11.06 77.66
N LYS A 134 -6.24 11.81 78.46
CA LYS A 134 -5.56 11.33 79.66
C LYS A 134 -6.60 10.67 80.57
N SER A 135 -6.50 9.36 80.78
CA SER A 135 -7.08 8.68 81.94
C SER A 135 -6.01 7.81 82.57
N ASP A 136 -5.74 8.10 83.83
CA ASP A 136 -4.81 7.42 84.70
C ASP A 136 -4.98 5.89 84.69
N ARG A 137 -3.90 5.17 84.39
CA ARG A 137 -3.35 4.16 85.31
C ARG A 137 -2.02 3.65 84.80
N SER A 138 -1.10 3.60 85.74
CA SER A 138 0.23 3.02 85.70
C SER A 138 0.21 1.57 85.26
N ASP A 139 0.71 1.29 84.06
CA ASP A 139 1.23 -0.02 83.66
C ASP A 139 2.52 0.19 82.83
N PRO A 140 3.56 -0.63 83.04
CA PRO A 140 4.84 -0.48 82.36
C PRO A 140 4.73 -0.83 80.86
N PRO A 141 5.45 -0.10 79.99
CA PRO A 141 5.33 -0.27 78.55
C PRO A 141 6.00 -1.57 78.10
N LEU A 142 5.23 -2.45 77.46
CA LEU A 142 5.77 -3.52 76.63
C LEU A 142 6.29 -2.93 75.29
N PRO A 143 7.41 -3.43 74.74
CA PRO A 143 8.00 -2.88 73.53
C PRO A 143 7.14 -3.20 72.31
N ARG A 144 6.52 -2.17 71.70
CA ARG A 144 5.85 -2.28 70.40
C ARG A 144 6.84 -2.03 69.27
N SER A 145 7.20 -3.11 68.57
CA SER A 145 7.92 -3.11 67.30
C SER A 145 7.03 -2.56 66.18
N ASN A 146 7.16 -1.28 65.86
CA ASN A 146 6.53 -0.68 64.68
C ASN A 146 7.55 -0.53 63.55
N SER A 147 7.67 -1.57 62.73
CA SER A 147 8.29 -1.53 61.40
C SER A 147 7.19 -1.60 60.34
N GLN A 148 6.53 -0.48 60.05
CA GLN A 148 5.71 -0.36 58.85
C GLN A 148 6.53 0.33 57.77
N THR A 149 7.25 -0.48 57.01
CA THR A 149 7.83 -0.11 55.72
C THR A 149 6.71 0.18 54.73
N THR A 150 6.59 1.45 54.32
CA THR A 150 5.77 1.85 53.16
C THR A 150 6.37 1.22 51.91
N ARG A 151 5.70 0.19 51.39
CA ARG A 151 6.08 -0.50 50.17
C ARG A 151 5.62 0.37 49.01
N GLU A 152 6.52 1.18 48.48
CA GLU A 152 6.31 1.93 47.24
C GLU A 152 6.04 0.91 46.13
N ASP A 153 4.84 0.97 45.54
CA ASP A 153 4.43 0.10 44.44
C ASP A 153 5.28 0.43 43.22
N ALA A 154 6.35 -0.33 43.04
CA ALA A 154 7.21 -0.23 41.88
C ALA A 154 6.38 -0.43 40.60
N PRO A 155 6.59 0.40 39.56
CA PRO A 155 5.85 0.28 38.30
C PRO A 155 6.01 -1.13 37.75
N SER A 156 4.88 -1.78 37.45
CA SER A 156 4.87 -3.15 36.95
C SER A 156 5.74 -3.24 35.70
N PRO A 157 6.73 -4.15 35.64
CA PRO A 157 7.71 -4.22 34.55
C PRO A 157 7.10 -4.49 33.16
N GLY A 158 5.82 -4.85 33.08
CA GLY A 158 5.13 -5.14 31.82
C GLY A 158 4.92 -3.95 30.88
N SER A 159 4.78 -2.72 31.40
CA SER A 159 4.49 -1.55 30.56
C SER A 159 5.69 -1.10 29.71
N PHE A 160 6.91 -1.25 30.23
CA PHE A 160 8.13 -0.91 29.50
C PHE A 160 8.40 -1.86 28.34
N VAL A 161 8.11 -3.16 28.50
CA VAL A 161 8.35 -4.17 27.46
C VAL A 161 7.45 -3.93 26.24
N VAL A 162 6.17 -3.61 26.46
CA VAL A 162 5.23 -3.31 25.36
C VAL A 162 5.65 -2.07 24.59
N GLY A 163 6.09 -1.02 25.28
CA GLY A 163 6.59 0.20 24.64
C GLY A 163 7.81 -0.04 23.74
N VAL A 164 8.79 -0.82 24.23
CA VAL A 164 10.00 -1.15 23.47
C VAL A 164 9.68 -2.00 22.24
N ILE A 165 8.77 -2.98 22.35
CA ILE A 165 8.36 -3.83 21.21
C ILE A 165 7.69 -2.99 20.10
N ILE A 166 6.82 -2.05 20.46
CA ILE A 166 6.14 -1.19 19.48
C ILE A 166 7.16 -0.30 18.75
N VAL A 167 8.11 0.30 19.48
CA VAL A 167 9.14 1.17 18.89
C VAL A 167 10.06 0.38 17.97
N LEU A 168 10.54 -0.80 18.40
CA LEU A 168 11.38 -1.66 17.56
C LEU A 168 10.62 -2.21 16.34
N GLY A 169 9.35 -2.56 16.51
CA GLY A 169 8.49 -3.01 15.41
C GLY A 169 8.26 -1.92 14.36
N LEU A 170 7.99 -0.69 14.78
CA LEU A 170 7.86 0.46 13.87
C LEU A 170 9.19 0.79 13.18
N ALA A 171 10.30 0.81 13.91
CA ALA A 171 11.63 1.04 13.34
C ALA A 171 11.98 -0.04 12.30
N GLY A 172 11.72 -1.32 12.61
CA GLY A 172 11.91 -2.43 11.70
C GLY A 172 11.03 -2.33 10.44
N PHE A 173 9.76 -1.98 10.60
CA PHE A 173 8.83 -1.78 9.47
C PHE A 173 9.27 -0.62 8.57
N ILE A 174 9.67 0.51 9.16
CA ILE A 174 10.22 1.65 8.41
C ILE A 174 11.49 1.23 7.67
N LEU A 175 12.41 0.53 8.33
CA LEU A 175 13.62 0.02 7.69
C LEU A 175 13.28 -0.90 6.51
N LEU A 176 12.29 -1.78 6.67
CA LEU A 176 11.84 -2.72 5.63
C LEU A 176 11.19 -2.00 4.43
N VAL A 177 10.42 -0.93 4.68
CA VAL A 177 9.82 -0.10 3.61
C VAL A 177 10.90 0.68 2.86
N ILE A 178 11.88 1.26 3.55
CA ILE A 178 12.97 2.01 2.91
C ILE A 178 13.93 1.05 2.18
N LEU A 179 14.19 -0.14 2.74
CA LEU A 179 14.92 -1.23 2.08
C LEU A 179 14.08 -1.91 0.97
N GLY A 180 12.79 -1.61 0.83
CA GLY A 180 11.88 -2.43 0.02
C GLY A 180 12.00 -2.25 -1.49
N SER A 181 12.57 -1.16 -2.00
CA SER A 181 12.72 -0.94 -3.44
C SER A 181 14.01 -1.57 -3.96
N ARG A 182 13.94 -2.88 -4.21
CA ARG A 182 14.94 -3.58 -5.02
C ARG A 182 14.69 -3.24 -6.49
N CYS A 183 15.75 -2.83 -7.20
CA CYS A 183 15.67 -2.78 -8.65
C CYS A 183 15.39 -4.19 -9.19
N PRO A 184 14.35 -4.42 -10.00
CA PRO A 184 13.92 -5.76 -10.42
C PRO A 184 15.00 -6.51 -11.23
N GLU A 185 15.99 -5.79 -11.74
CA GLU A 185 16.94 -6.33 -12.70
C GLU A 185 18.37 -6.43 -12.16
N CYS A 186 18.80 -5.51 -11.29
CA CYS A 186 20.14 -5.58 -10.68
C CYS A 186 20.12 -5.97 -9.19
N GLU A 187 18.94 -6.18 -8.60
CA GLU A 187 18.70 -6.62 -7.22
C GLU A 187 19.33 -5.76 -6.12
N ARG A 188 19.93 -4.61 -6.48
CA ARG A 188 20.48 -3.68 -5.50
C ARG A 188 19.36 -3.01 -4.72
N TYR A 189 19.51 -3.05 -3.41
CA TYR A 189 18.75 -2.31 -2.44
C TYR A 189 19.03 -0.81 -2.52
N PHE A 190 18.03 0.03 -2.22
CA PHE A 190 18.13 1.49 -2.29
C PHE A 190 18.50 2.05 -3.66
N ALA A 191 18.22 1.31 -4.73
CA ALA A 191 18.33 1.85 -6.08
C ALA A 191 17.22 2.89 -6.27
N GLY A 192 17.44 4.12 -5.78
CA GLY A 192 16.48 5.19 -5.89
C GLY A 192 16.06 5.34 -7.35
N GLU A 193 14.76 5.32 -7.57
CA GLU A 193 14.18 5.30 -8.90
C GLU A 193 14.04 6.73 -9.39
N ARG A 194 14.73 7.09 -10.48
CA ARG A 194 14.51 8.38 -11.12
C ARG A 194 13.46 8.19 -12.20
N LEU A 195 12.27 8.76 -11.99
CA LEU A 195 11.25 8.86 -13.03
C LEU A 195 11.82 9.70 -14.18
N ILE A 196 12.00 9.09 -15.36
CA ILE A 196 12.59 9.75 -16.53
C ILE A 196 11.50 10.40 -17.36
N ARG A 197 10.45 9.62 -17.66
CA ARG A 197 9.42 9.97 -18.64
C ARG A 197 8.10 9.39 -18.19
N THR A 198 7.05 10.20 -18.35
CA THR A 198 5.67 9.78 -18.22
C THR A 198 5.01 10.01 -19.57
N GLU A 199 4.39 8.98 -20.13
CA GLU A 199 3.78 9.01 -21.44
C GLU A 199 2.37 8.42 -21.37
N VAL A 200 1.39 9.11 -21.96
CA VAL A 200 0.05 8.56 -22.12
C VAL A 200 0.07 7.67 -23.35
N ILE A 201 -0.10 6.36 -23.14
CA ILE A 201 -0.08 5.37 -24.22
C ILE A 201 -1.42 5.37 -24.95
N ASP A 202 -2.49 5.40 -24.17
CA ASP A 202 -3.83 5.08 -24.65
C ASP A 202 -4.88 5.78 -23.79
N VAL A 203 -5.85 6.40 -24.47
CA VAL A 203 -7.02 7.02 -23.86
C VAL A 203 -8.23 6.45 -24.56
N ARG A 204 -9.02 5.65 -23.85
CA ARG A 204 -10.23 5.04 -24.41
C ARG A 204 -11.44 5.37 -23.55
N ARG A 205 -12.55 5.66 -24.21
CA ARG A 205 -13.87 5.71 -23.57
C ARG A 205 -14.40 4.28 -23.47
N CYS A 206 -14.75 3.84 -22.27
CA CYS A 206 -15.36 2.54 -22.00
C CYS A 206 -16.43 2.67 -20.92
N TYR A 207 -17.15 1.58 -20.61
CA TYR A 207 -18.12 1.55 -19.51
C TYR A 207 -17.52 0.80 -18.32
N GLY A 208 -17.60 1.42 -17.13
CA GLY A 208 -17.14 0.85 -15.86
C GLY A 208 -18.31 0.53 -14.95
N LEU A 209 -18.12 -0.44 -14.03
CA LEU A 209 -19.07 -0.70 -12.96
C LEU A 209 -18.68 0.10 -11.72
N VAL A 210 -19.52 1.03 -11.30
CA VAL A 210 -19.30 1.83 -10.09
C VAL A 210 -20.32 1.43 -9.03
N LYS A 211 -19.81 1.15 -7.82
CA LYS A 211 -20.63 0.84 -6.65
C LYS A 211 -20.96 2.15 -5.93
N ARG A 212 -22.23 2.54 -5.95
CA ARG A 212 -22.74 3.74 -5.27
C ARG A 212 -23.48 3.33 -4.01
N THR A 213 -23.30 4.12 -2.96
CA THR A 213 -23.98 3.94 -1.68
C THR A 213 -24.86 5.15 -1.45
N ALA A 214 -26.17 4.95 -1.39
CA ALA A 214 -27.14 6.00 -1.10
C ALA A 214 -27.70 5.77 0.31
N ASN A 215 -27.67 6.82 1.12
CA ASN A 215 -28.43 6.85 2.36
C ASN A 215 -29.85 7.28 2.01
N THR A 216 -30.79 6.37 2.21
CA THR A 216 -32.21 6.62 2.05
C THR A 216 -32.80 6.84 3.44
N SER A 217 -33.29 8.04 3.72
CA SER A 217 -34.13 8.30 4.87
C SER A 217 -35.54 7.82 4.53
N GLY A 218 -35.88 6.61 4.96
CA GLY A 218 -37.26 6.15 4.89
C GLY A 218 -38.00 6.68 6.10
N ALA A 219 -38.96 7.59 5.90
CA ALA A 219 -39.97 7.83 6.91
C ALA A 219 -40.89 6.61 6.94
N SER A 220 -40.62 5.66 7.84
CA SER A 220 -41.54 4.56 8.09
C SER A 220 -42.73 5.12 8.88
N PHE A 221 -43.86 5.32 8.20
CA PHE A 221 -45.08 5.76 8.85
C PHE A 221 -45.67 4.58 9.64
N ASN A 222 -45.48 4.59 10.96
CA ASN A 222 -46.07 3.59 11.84
C ASN A 222 -47.49 4.02 12.23
N TRP A 223 -48.50 3.39 11.62
CA TRP A 223 -49.91 3.71 11.85
C TRP A 223 -50.40 3.31 13.26
N GLU A 224 -49.68 2.46 13.97
CA GLU A 224 -50.03 2.02 15.34
C GLU A 224 -49.66 3.05 16.43
N LYS A 225 -48.79 4.02 16.11
CA LYS A 225 -48.33 5.05 17.06
C LYS A 225 -48.29 6.43 16.40
N PRO A 226 -49.42 7.16 16.38
CA PRO A 226 -49.51 8.46 15.69
C PRO A 226 -48.63 9.58 16.28
N SER A 227 -47.91 9.35 17.39
CA SER A 227 -47.10 10.37 18.08
C SER A 227 -45.58 10.14 18.05
N GLY A 228 -45.06 9.24 17.22
CA GLY A 228 -43.61 8.97 17.15
C GLY A 228 -43.10 8.69 15.74
N THR A 229 -42.53 9.70 15.08
CA THR A 229 -41.72 9.50 13.86
C THR A 229 -40.37 8.92 14.28
N THR A 230 -40.14 7.65 14.00
CA THR A 230 -38.80 7.05 14.15
C THR A 230 -38.09 7.23 12.82
N GLU A 231 -37.06 8.07 12.78
CA GLU A 231 -36.23 8.18 11.58
C GLU A 231 -35.40 6.90 11.43
N SER A 232 -35.74 6.07 10.44
CA SER A 232 -34.92 4.94 10.03
C SER A 232 -34.03 5.34 8.87
N TYR A 233 -32.71 5.28 9.06
CA TYR A 233 -31.72 5.46 8.00
C TYR A 233 -31.40 4.08 7.41
N SER A 234 -31.73 3.86 6.13
CA SER A 234 -31.31 2.67 5.38
C SER A 234 -30.24 3.04 4.36
N THR A 235 -29.13 2.31 4.39
CA THR A 235 -28.06 2.46 3.40
C THR A 235 -28.25 1.43 2.29
N THR A 236 -28.62 1.90 1.10
CA THR A 236 -28.78 1.05 -0.09
C THR A 236 -27.52 1.15 -0.95
N THR A 237 -26.96 0.01 -1.33
CA THR A 237 -25.81 -0.05 -2.21
C THR A 237 -26.19 -0.68 -3.54
N TYR A 238 -25.93 0.01 -4.64
CA TYR A 238 -26.22 -0.47 -5.99
C TYR A 238 -24.99 -0.33 -6.89
N VAL A 239 -24.95 -1.12 -7.96
CA VAL A 239 -23.88 -1.10 -8.96
C VAL A 239 -24.46 -0.57 -10.26
N GLU A 240 -23.85 0.48 -10.80
CA GLU A 240 -24.29 1.15 -12.02
C GLU A 240 -23.21 1.07 -13.10
N ARG A 241 -23.61 0.91 -14.36
CA ARG A 241 -22.71 1.05 -15.52
C ARG A 241 -22.60 2.53 -15.87
N VAL A 242 -21.42 3.11 -15.70
CA VAL A 242 -21.18 4.53 -16.01
C VAL A 242 -20.11 4.68 -17.09
N PRO A 243 -20.22 5.70 -17.96
CA PRO A 243 -19.14 6.02 -18.90
C PRO A 243 -17.88 6.45 -18.14
N ILE A 244 -16.76 5.81 -18.46
CA ILE A 244 -15.45 6.10 -17.89
C ILE A 244 -14.44 6.38 -19.02
N VAL A 245 -13.51 7.29 -18.76
CA VAL A 245 -12.29 7.43 -19.55
C VAL A 245 -11.21 6.62 -18.85
N ARG A 246 -10.71 5.61 -19.55
CA ARG A 246 -9.56 4.81 -19.12
C ARG A 246 -8.32 5.38 -19.78
N THR A 247 -7.44 5.94 -18.96
CA THR A 247 -6.14 6.48 -19.35
C THR A 247 -5.06 5.52 -18.90
N THR A 248 -4.30 4.97 -19.85
CA THR A 248 -3.14 4.14 -19.57
C THR A 248 -1.88 4.97 -19.71
N THR A 249 -1.18 5.18 -18.60
CA THR A 249 0.04 5.99 -18.53
C THR A 249 1.24 5.08 -18.27
N ARG A 250 2.22 5.11 -19.16
CA ARG A 250 3.52 4.44 -18.96
C ARG A 250 4.47 5.36 -18.21
N ARG A 251 4.97 4.88 -17.08
CA ARG A 251 6.03 5.53 -16.31
C ARG A 251 7.32 4.78 -16.54
N THR A 252 8.33 5.47 -17.07
CA THR A 252 9.65 4.88 -17.32
C THR A 252 10.65 5.37 -16.27
N TYR A 253 11.33 4.42 -15.65
CA TYR A 253 12.27 4.62 -14.56
C TYR A 253 13.70 4.27 -15.00
N LYS A 254 14.69 4.99 -14.46
CA LYS A 254 16.10 4.62 -14.55
C LYS A 254 16.60 4.17 -13.18
N CYS A 255 17.39 3.10 -13.17
CA CYS A 255 18.20 2.79 -12.00
C CYS A 255 19.29 3.85 -11.87
N MET A 256 19.52 4.37 -10.67
CA MET A 256 20.68 5.25 -10.43
C MET A 256 22.03 4.52 -10.53
N TYR A 257 22.05 3.21 -10.28
CA TYR A 257 23.29 2.42 -10.20
C TYR A 257 23.58 1.54 -11.42
N CYS A 258 22.64 1.41 -12.36
CA CYS A 258 22.86 0.64 -13.59
C CYS A 258 22.21 1.33 -14.80
N PRO A 259 22.70 1.10 -16.02
CA PRO A 259 22.19 1.79 -17.21
C PRO A 259 20.82 1.30 -17.68
N ARG A 260 20.17 0.39 -16.94
CA ARG A 260 18.90 -0.21 -17.35
C ARG A 260 17.73 0.69 -17.00
N THR A 261 16.73 0.64 -17.87
CA THR A 261 15.43 1.26 -17.69
C THR A 261 14.36 0.18 -17.56
N TRP A 262 13.30 0.47 -16.80
CA TRP A 262 12.09 -0.33 -16.79
C TRP A 262 10.88 0.60 -16.85
N SER A 263 9.72 0.05 -17.19
CA SER A 263 8.49 0.80 -17.28
C SER A 263 7.36 0.12 -16.54
N GLU A 264 6.51 0.90 -15.90
CA GLU A 264 5.27 0.46 -15.26
C GLU A 264 4.09 1.14 -15.93
N ASP A 265 3.08 0.34 -16.29
CA ASP A 265 1.85 0.84 -16.90
C ASP A 265 0.80 1.03 -15.80
N GLU A 266 0.40 2.28 -15.59
CA GLU A 266 -0.61 2.68 -14.65
C GLU A 266 -1.93 2.99 -15.36
N ILE A 267 -3.02 2.42 -14.86
CA ILE A 267 -4.35 2.60 -15.42
C ILE A 267 -5.13 3.50 -14.46
N ALA A 268 -5.54 4.66 -14.96
CA ALA A 268 -6.46 5.57 -14.28
C ALA A 268 -7.83 5.48 -14.96
N GLU A 269 -8.87 5.33 -14.16
CA GLU A 269 -10.26 5.32 -14.62
C GLU A 269 -10.96 6.50 -13.96
N VAL A 270 -11.51 7.38 -14.79
CA VAL A 270 -12.22 8.60 -14.35
C VAL A 270 -13.61 8.57 -14.97
N GLU A 271 -14.65 8.75 -14.16
CA GLU A 271 -16.02 8.94 -14.67
C GLU A 271 -16.04 10.18 -15.58
N ASN A 272 -16.52 10.03 -16.81
CA ASN A 272 -16.67 11.15 -17.73
C ASN A 272 -18.07 11.14 -18.34
N PHE A 273 -18.85 12.17 -18.02
CA PHE A 273 -20.23 12.36 -18.48
C PHE A 273 -20.34 13.34 -19.67
N GLU A 274 -19.23 13.84 -20.21
CA GLU A 274 -19.22 14.67 -21.40
C GLU A 274 -19.75 13.86 -22.60
N ARG A 275 -20.81 14.36 -23.23
CA ARG A 275 -21.32 13.79 -24.49
C ARG A 275 -20.23 13.90 -25.57
N PRO A 276 -19.99 12.80 -26.33
CA PRO A 276 -19.07 12.83 -27.46
C PRO A 276 -19.54 13.79 -28.56
#